data_AF-A0A838J9P6-F1
#
_entry.id   AF-A0A838J9P6-F1
#
_cell.length_a   1.000
_cell.length_b   1.000
_cell.length_c   1.000
_cell.angle_alpha   90.00
_cell.angle_beta   90.00
_cell.angle_gamma   90.00
#
_symmetry.space_group_name_H-M   'P 1'
#
loop_
_entity.id
_entity.type
_entity.pdbx_description
1 polymer ?
#
loop_
_entity_poly.entity_id
_entity_poly.type
_entity_poly.pdbx_seq_one_letter_code
_entity_poly.pdbx_strand_id
1 'polypeptide(L)'
;MPLTSVRKDPIGVYCIYASKDTTLQQELLKHLRNLDRSKLIVFCHDKDIPVETEWEYEKNILQIVLLLISPDFMDSNYIDSTEMKQALKRSKEGTTRIVPILLRPISWNIGPLAPLAPLPS
;
A
#
# COMPACT_ATOMS: atom_id res chain seq x y z
N MET A 1 -0.55 5.49 -39.78
CA MET A 1 -0.36 4.55 -38.65
C MET A 1 -0.77 5.25 -37.38
N PRO A 2 -1.83 4.84 -36.67
CA PRO A 2 -2.08 5.39 -35.33
C PRO A 2 -1.23 4.60 -34.32
N LEU A 3 -0.46 5.31 -33.51
CA LEU A 3 0.09 4.79 -32.27
C LEU A 3 -1.11 4.54 -31.34
N THR A 4 -1.46 3.28 -31.11
CA THR A 4 -2.40 2.89 -30.07
C THR A 4 -1.75 3.21 -28.72
N SER A 5 -2.01 4.41 -28.21
CA SER A 5 -1.73 4.75 -26.82
C SER A 5 -2.60 3.86 -25.95
N VAL A 6 -2.01 2.83 -25.36
CA VAL A 6 -2.63 2.06 -24.29
C VAL A 6 -2.95 3.08 -23.20
N ARG A 7 -4.23 3.35 -22.94
CA ARG A 7 -4.64 4.07 -21.73
C ARG A 7 -4.15 3.23 -20.55
N LYS A 8 -3.07 3.67 -19.92
CA LYS A 8 -2.55 3.06 -18.71
C LYS A 8 -3.41 3.63 -17.58
N ASP A 9 -4.39 2.86 -17.13
CA ASP A 9 -5.19 3.26 -15.98
C ASP A 9 -4.26 3.57 -14.78
N PRO A 10 -4.59 4.59 -13.97
CA PRO A 10 -3.75 4.96 -12.83
C PRO A 10 -3.55 3.77 -11.89
N ILE A 11 -2.32 3.61 -11.42
CA ILE A 11 -1.96 2.56 -10.47
C ILE A 11 -2.56 2.95 -9.12
N GLY A 12 -3.50 2.18 -8.59
CA GLY A 12 -4.02 2.49 -7.26
C GLY A 12 -3.06 2.06 -6.14
N VAL A 13 -2.90 2.96 -5.18
CA VAL A 13 -1.94 2.90 -4.08
C VAL A 13 -2.69 2.99 -2.76
N TYR A 14 -2.48 2.01 -1.88
CA TYR A 14 -3.07 1.98 -0.55
C TYR A 14 -1.99 1.97 0.53
N CYS A 15 -2.25 2.63 1.66
CA CYS A 15 -1.30 2.72 2.77
C CYS A 15 -1.82 1.92 3.96
N ILE A 16 -1.03 0.98 4.46
CA ILE A 16 -1.24 0.32 5.74
C ILE A 16 -0.28 0.94 6.74
N TYR A 17 -0.81 1.52 7.82
CA TYR A 17 -0.02 2.27 8.81
C TYR A 17 -0.77 2.33 10.15
N ALA A 18 -0.05 2.53 11.25
CA ALA A 18 -0.70 2.76 12.54
C ALA A 18 -1.32 4.15 12.57
N SER A 19 -2.48 4.33 13.24
CA SER A 19 -3.13 5.64 13.34
C SER A 19 -2.22 6.72 13.95
N LYS A 20 -1.27 6.32 14.82
CA LYS A 20 -0.25 7.22 15.40
C LYS A 20 0.78 7.73 14.38
N ASP A 21 0.91 7.07 13.22
CA ASP A 21 1.80 7.46 12.12
C ASP A 21 1.12 8.37 11.06
N THR A 22 -0.12 8.81 11.29
CA THR A 22 -0.89 9.63 10.33
C THR A 22 -0.10 10.83 9.81
N THR A 23 0.63 11.54 10.67
CA THR A 23 1.44 12.69 10.26
C THR A 23 2.54 12.29 9.27
N LEU A 24 3.26 11.20 9.52
CA LEU A 24 4.32 10.71 8.62
C LEU A 24 3.75 10.17 7.32
N GLN A 25 2.60 9.51 7.39
CA GLN A 25 1.86 9.07 6.21
C GLN A 25 1.47 10.26 5.33
N GLN A 26 0.97 11.35 5.91
CA GLN A 26 0.61 12.56 5.16
C GLN A 26 1.84 13.22 4.52
N GLU A 27 2.98 13.27 5.19
CA GLU A 27 4.23 13.77 4.60
C GLU A 27 4.66 12.89 3.40
N LEU A 28 4.61 11.57 3.53
CA LEU A 28 4.88 10.67 2.41
C LEU A 28 3.95 10.92 1.21
N LEU A 29 2.65 11.08 1.47
CA LEU A 29 1.68 11.42 0.42
C LEU A 29 2.01 12.75 -0.28
N LYS A 30 2.52 13.75 0.45
CA LYS A 30 2.97 15.01 -0.17
C LYS A 30 4.12 14.79 -1.14
N HIS A 31 5.07 13.92 -0.82
CA HIS A 31 6.17 13.56 -1.73
C HIS A 31 5.69 12.84 -3.00
N LEU A 32 4.66 12.02 -2.88
CA LEU A 32 4.09 11.26 -3.99
C LEU A 32 3.05 12.07 -4.81
N ARG A 33 2.69 13.27 -4.36
CA ARG A 33 1.61 14.09 -4.95
C ARG A 33 1.84 14.48 -6.41
N ASN A 34 3.10 14.54 -6.85
CA ASN A 34 3.40 14.77 -8.26
C ASN A 34 2.93 13.60 -9.15
N LEU A 35 3.06 12.37 -8.67
CA LEU A 35 2.61 11.17 -9.41
C LEU A 35 1.08 11.11 -9.49
N ASP A 36 0.42 11.46 -8.39
CA ASP A 36 -1.04 11.56 -8.31
C ASP A 36 -1.58 12.65 -9.25
N ARG A 37 -0.98 13.84 -9.23
CA ARG A 37 -1.32 14.94 -10.16
C ARG A 37 -1.10 14.57 -11.63
N SER A 38 -0.09 13.75 -11.92
CA SER A 38 0.17 13.22 -13.26
C SER A 38 -0.74 12.04 -13.64
N LYS A 39 -1.69 11.65 -12.79
CA LYS A 39 -2.58 10.50 -12.97
C LYS A 39 -1.85 9.17 -13.21
N LEU A 40 -0.62 9.06 -12.69
CA LEU A 40 0.16 7.83 -12.74
C LEU A 40 -0.26 6.89 -11.60
N ILE A 41 -0.62 7.48 -10.46
CA ILE A 41 -1.17 6.77 -9.31
C ILE A 41 -2.49 7.41 -8.88
N VAL A 42 -3.28 6.65 -8.12
CA VAL A 42 -4.43 7.16 -7.36
C VAL A 42 -4.34 6.64 -5.94
N PHE A 43 -4.54 7.51 -4.94
CA PHE A 43 -4.57 7.07 -3.55
C PHE A 43 -5.94 6.53 -3.17
N CYS A 44 -5.98 5.30 -2.67
CA CYS A 44 -7.17 4.69 -2.12
C CYS A 44 -7.21 4.99 -0.62
N HIS A 45 -8.27 5.62 -0.12
CA HIS A 45 -8.44 5.86 1.31
C HIS A 45 -9.28 4.76 1.97
N ASP A 46 -9.14 4.57 3.29
CA ASP A 46 -9.93 3.59 4.07
C ASP A 46 -11.45 3.74 3.89
N LYS A 47 -11.93 4.94 3.54
CA LYS A 47 -13.35 5.23 3.31
C LYS A 47 -13.82 4.84 1.91
N ASP A 48 -12.91 4.53 1.01
CA ASP A 48 -13.16 4.22 -0.40
C ASP A 48 -13.05 2.72 -0.70
N ILE A 49 -12.85 1.88 0.33
CA ILE A 49 -12.92 0.42 0.20
C ILE A 49 -14.35 0.01 0.58
N PRO A 50 -15.26 -0.18 -0.39
CA PRO A 50 -16.61 -0.63 -0.09
C PRO A 50 -16.53 -2.01 0.57
N VAL A 51 -17.09 -2.08 1.78
CA VAL A 51 -17.31 -3.32 2.50
C VAL A 51 -18.22 -4.22 1.64
N GLU A 52 -17.65 -5.33 1.20
CA GLU A 52 -18.35 -6.56 0.78
C GLU A 52 -19.11 -6.61 -0.55
N THR A 53 -19.02 -5.64 -1.45
CA THR A 53 -19.67 -5.82 -2.77
C THR A 53 -18.89 -5.18 -3.92
N GLU A 54 -18.43 -6.01 -4.86
CA GLU A 54 -17.77 -5.70 -6.16
C GLU A 54 -16.24 -5.92 -6.25
N TRP A 55 -15.82 -7.18 -6.01
CA TRP A 55 -14.45 -7.68 -6.19
C TRP A 55 -13.87 -7.64 -7.62
N GLU A 56 -14.66 -7.36 -8.66
CA GLU A 56 -14.14 -7.16 -10.03
C GLU A 56 -13.58 -5.75 -10.25
N TYR A 57 -14.05 -4.74 -9.50
CA TYR A 57 -13.51 -3.38 -9.54
C TYR A 57 -12.18 -3.27 -8.78
N GLU A 58 -12.01 -4.07 -7.72
CA GLU A 58 -10.82 -4.07 -6.85
C GLU A 58 -9.53 -4.57 -7.52
N LYS A 59 -9.62 -5.45 -8.53
CA LYS A 59 -8.44 -6.03 -9.19
C LYS A 59 -7.55 -4.98 -9.85
N ASN A 60 -8.12 -3.87 -10.31
CA ASN A 60 -7.36 -2.81 -10.96
C ASN A 60 -6.88 -1.71 -10.00
N ILE A 61 -7.36 -1.67 -8.76
CA ILE A 61 -7.20 -0.52 -7.87
C ILE A 61 -6.16 -0.76 -6.77
N LEU A 62 -5.82 -2.01 -6.42
CA LEU A 62 -4.84 -2.29 -5.36
C LEU A 62 -3.57 -2.93 -5.93
N GLN A 63 -2.90 -2.20 -6.81
CA GLN A 63 -1.68 -2.65 -7.47
C GLN A 63 -0.45 -2.46 -6.56
N ILE A 64 -0.45 -1.42 -5.73
CA ILE A 64 0.64 -1.14 -4.78
C ILE A 64 0.08 -0.92 -3.38
N VAL A 65 0.66 -1.62 -2.41
CA VAL A 65 0.42 -1.42 -0.98
C VAL A 65 1.69 -0.88 -0.34
N LEU A 66 1.65 0.35 0.16
CA LEU A 66 2.70 0.93 0.98
C LEU A 66 2.48 0.49 2.43
N LEU A 67 3.38 -0.32 2.94
CA LEU A 67 3.34 -0.79 4.32
C LEU A 67 4.28 0.07 5.17
N LEU A 68 3.72 0.98 5.97
CA LEU A 68 4.49 1.92 6.77
C LEU A 68 4.83 1.29 8.13
N ILE A 69 6.06 0.82 8.26
CA ILE A 69 6.56 0.06 9.41
C ILE A 69 7.14 1.02 10.44
N SER A 70 6.65 0.94 11.67
CA SER A 70 7.09 1.73 12.82
C SER A 70 6.94 0.91 14.12
N PRO A 71 7.50 1.36 15.25
CA PRO A 71 7.20 0.75 16.56
C PRO A 71 5.69 0.71 16.86
N ASP A 72 4.95 1.76 16.53
CA ASP A 72 3.50 1.83 16.74
C ASP A 72 2.73 0.89 15.81
N PHE A 73 3.25 0.63 14.61
CA PHE A 73 2.72 -0.40 13.72
C PHE A 73 2.94 -1.80 14.29
N MET A 74 4.13 -2.09 14.81
CA MET A 74 4.45 -3.40 15.40
C MET A 74 3.70 -3.67 16.71
N ASP A 75 3.34 -2.62 17.47
CA ASP A 75 2.52 -2.70 18.69
C ASP A 75 1.01 -2.81 18.39
N SER A 76 0.61 -2.67 17.13
CA SER A 76 -0.78 -2.73 16.71
C SER A 76 -1.22 -4.12 16.26
N ASN A 77 -2.55 -4.33 16.21
CA ASN A 77 -3.14 -5.56 15.67
C ASN A 77 -3.24 -5.56 14.12
N TYR A 78 -2.62 -4.60 13.42
CA TYR A 78 -2.73 -4.50 11.95
C TYR A 78 -2.11 -5.69 11.21
N ILE A 79 -1.09 -6.35 11.78
CA ILE A 79 -0.49 -7.55 11.19
C ILE A 79 -1.52 -8.68 11.04
N ASP A 80 -2.46 -8.76 11.99
CA ASP A 80 -3.52 -9.76 11.99
C ASP A 80 -4.80 -9.32 11.29
N SER A 81 -4.83 -8.09 10.76
CA SER A 81 -6.01 -7.54 10.09
C SER A 81 -6.32 -8.29 8.79
N THR A 82 -7.60 -8.27 8.41
CA THR A 82 -8.08 -8.92 7.18
C THR A 82 -7.43 -8.29 5.95
N GLU A 83 -7.27 -6.97 5.93
CA GLU A 83 -6.65 -6.19 4.86
C GLU A 83 -5.19 -6.62 4.66
N MET A 84 -4.42 -6.76 5.76
CA MET A 84 -3.02 -7.17 5.68
C MET A 84 -2.88 -8.61 5.19
N LYS A 85 -3.72 -9.53 5.67
CA LYS A 85 -3.77 -10.92 5.20
C LYS A 85 -4.11 -11.00 3.71
N GLN A 86 -5.07 -10.20 3.25
CA GLN A 86 -5.45 -10.13 1.84
C GLN A 86 -4.33 -9.55 0.97
N ALA A 87 -3.68 -8.45 1.40
CA ALA A 87 -2.56 -7.85 0.70
C ALA A 87 -1.39 -8.84 0.57
N LEU A 88 -1.05 -9.56 1.65
CA LEU A 88 -0.02 -10.59 1.63
C LEU A 88 -0.36 -11.74 0.69
N LYS A 89 -1.63 -12.19 0.67
CA LYS A 89 -2.10 -13.23 -0.26
C LYS A 89 -1.97 -12.77 -1.71
N ARG A 90 -2.49 -11.59 -2.04
CA ARG A 90 -2.41 -11.00 -3.40
C ARG A 90 -0.96 -10.77 -3.84
N SER A 91 -0.09 -10.41 -2.91
CA SER A 91 1.35 -10.29 -3.15
C SER A 91 2.00 -11.61 -3.52
N LYS A 92 1.66 -12.70 -2.83
CA LYS A 92 2.10 -14.05 -3.21
C LYS A 92 1.56 -14.49 -4.57
N GLU A 93 0.35 -14.07 -4.91
CA GLU A 93 -0.29 -14.36 -6.21
C GLU A 93 0.20 -13.43 -7.34
N GLY A 94 1.06 -12.44 -7.05
CA GLY A 94 1.62 -11.51 -8.03
C GLY A 94 0.65 -10.43 -8.52
N THR A 95 -0.51 -10.28 -7.89
CA THR A 95 -1.56 -9.32 -8.29
C THR A 95 -1.47 -7.98 -7.56
N THR A 96 -0.73 -7.93 -6.44
CA THR A 96 -0.48 -6.71 -5.66
C THR A 96 1.00 -6.67 -5.28
N ARG A 97 1.64 -5.49 -5.32
CA ARG A 97 3.01 -5.32 -4.83
C ARG A 97 3.00 -4.66 -3.46
N ILE A 98 3.58 -5.32 -2.46
CA ILE A 98 3.83 -4.70 -1.15
C ILE A 98 5.19 -4.00 -1.18
N VAL A 99 5.20 -2.72 -0.82
CA VAL A 99 6.40 -1.90 -0.64
C VAL A 99 6.50 -1.54 0.85
N PRO A 100 7.29 -2.28 1.63
CA PRO A 100 7.61 -1.92 3.02
C PRO A 100 8.44 -0.62 3.09
N ILE A 101 8.02 0.31 3.94
CA ILE A 101 8.70 1.59 4.22
C ILE A 101 8.88 1.72 5.73
N LEU A 102 10.13 1.70 6.18
CA LEU A 102 10.50 1.89 7.57
C LEU A 102 10.43 3.38 7.92
N LEU A 103 9.42 3.77 8.69
CA LEU A 103 9.26 5.14 9.18
C LEU A 103 10.19 5.45 10.35
N ARG A 104 10.42 4.48 11.22
CA ARG A 104 11.24 4.59 12.43
C ARG A 104 11.98 3.26 12.68
N PRO A 105 13.20 3.27 13.26
CA PRO A 105 13.94 2.04 13.55
C PRO A 105 13.14 1.07 14.43
N ILE A 106 13.03 -0.18 13.98
CA ILE A 106 12.40 -1.28 14.72
C ILE A 106 12.90 -2.63 14.18
N SER A 107 12.90 -3.68 15.01
CA SER A 107 13.17 -5.05 14.60
C SER A 107 11.98 -5.62 13.83
N TRP A 108 11.86 -5.28 12.55
CA TRP A 108 10.79 -5.73 11.66
C TRP A 108 11.05 -7.12 11.04
N ASN A 109 12.28 -7.62 11.15
CA ASN A 109 12.75 -8.86 10.53
C ASN A 109 12.28 -10.15 11.22
N ILE A 110 11.26 -10.06 12.09
CA ILE A 110 10.69 -11.18 12.83
C ILE A 110 9.21 -11.30 12.42
N GLY A 111 8.77 -12.53 12.13
CA GLY A 111 7.38 -12.82 11.82
C GLY A 111 6.99 -12.58 10.35
N PRO A 112 5.73 -12.25 10.03
CA PRO A 112 5.19 -12.26 8.66
C PRO A 112 5.79 -11.19 7.74
N LEU A 113 6.49 -10.20 8.30
CA LEU A 113 7.15 -9.14 7.55
C LEU A 113 8.61 -9.48 7.17
N ALA A 114 9.20 -10.50 7.79
CA ALA A 114 10.61 -10.86 7.57
C ALA A 114 10.98 -11.13 6.10
N PRO A 115 10.10 -11.68 5.23
CA PRO A 115 10.42 -11.85 3.81
C PRO A 115 10.44 -10.55 3.00
N LEU A 116 9.98 -9.44 3.57
CA LEU A 116 9.88 -8.16 2.86
C LEU A 116 11.21 -7.39 2.96
N ALA A 117 11.62 -6.72 1.89
CA ALA A 117 12.82 -5.88 1.88
C ALA A 117 12.42 -4.39 2.05
N PRO A 118 12.52 -3.81 3.27
CA PRO A 118 12.11 -2.43 3.53
C PRO A 118 13.02 -1.41 2.88
N LEU A 119 12.41 -0.25 2.60
CA LEU A 119 13.11 0.99 2.30
C LEU A 119 13.10 1.89 3.55
N PRO A 120 14.12 2.73 3.78
CA PRO A 120 15.40 2.75 3.05
C PRO A 120 16.26 1.51 3.36
N SER A 121 17.06 1.08 2.38
CA SER A 121 17.98 -0.07 2.47
C SER A 121 19.37 0.31 2.93
#